data_AF-A0A6I7XC29-F1
#
_entry.id   AF-A0A6I7XC29-F1
#
_cell.length_a   1.000
_cell.length_b   1.000
_cell.length_c   1.000
_cell.angle_alpha   90.00
_cell.angle_beta   90.00
_cell.angle_gamma   90.00
#
_symmetry.space_group_name_H-M   'P 1'
#
loop_
_entity.id
_entity.type
_entity.pdbx_description
1 polymer ?
#
loop_
_entity_poly.entity_id
_entity_poly.type
_entity_poly.pdbx_seq_one_letter_code
_entity_poly.pdbx_strand_id
1 'polypeptide(L)'
;MLKIRYSNHFKKDFKKVRNLPLPDLKAIFEVISTLEKGLTLDKKYKDHELSGNWAKFRECHIKPDQLLIYKINSDELQLARLGTHSDLF
;
A
#
# COMPACT_ATOMS: atom_id res chain seq x y z
N MET A 1 -3.06 9.08 -14.67
CA MET A 1 -3.24 8.45 -13.34
C MET A 1 -3.54 6.99 -13.58
N LEU A 2 -2.91 6.10 -12.81
CA LEU A 2 -3.15 4.67 -12.86
C LEU A 2 -4.56 4.36 -12.37
N LYS A 3 -5.22 3.38 -12.98
CA LYS A 3 -6.50 2.86 -12.51
C LYS A 3 -6.27 2.12 -11.21
N ILE A 4 -6.96 2.50 -10.13
CA ILE A 4 -6.83 1.78 -8.86
C ILE A 4 -7.70 0.51 -8.89
N ARG A 5 -7.08 -0.62 -8.53
CA ARG A 5 -7.79 -1.85 -8.18
C ARG A 5 -7.54 -2.28 -6.75
N TYR A 6 -8.62 -2.61 -6.07
CA TYR A 6 -8.60 -3.08 -4.69
C TYR A 6 -8.81 -4.59 -4.66
N SER A 7 -7.88 -5.33 -4.03
CA SER A 7 -8.11 -6.73 -3.71
C SER A 7 -9.22 -6.89 -2.66
N ASN A 8 -9.80 -8.09 -2.56
CA ASN A 8 -10.77 -8.39 -1.51
C ASN A 8 -10.15 -8.34 -0.10
N HIS A 9 -8.87 -8.71 0.04
CA HIS A 9 -8.16 -8.58 1.31
C HIS A 9 -7.93 -7.12 1.66
N PHE A 10 -7.47 -6.29 0.72
CA PHE A 10 -7.30 -4.87 0.92
C PHE A 10 -8.60 -4.20 1.39
N LYS A 11 -9.75 -4.55 0.80
CA LYS A 11 -11.05 -4.02 1.25
C LYS A 11 -11.37 -4.39 2.71
N LYS A 12 -10.98 -5.58 3.17
CA LYS A 12 -11.17 -6.03 4.57
C LYS A 12 -10.20 -5.32 5.49
N ASP A 13 -8.93 -5.27 5.11
CA ASP A 13 -7.85 -4.56 5.77
C ASP A 13 -8.18 -3.07 5.98
N PHE A 14 -8.70 -2.42 4.93
CA PHE A 14 -9.10 -1.02 4.96
C PHE A 14 -10.20 -0.74 6.00
N LYS A 15 -11.09 -1.69 6.27
CA LYS A 15 -12.11 -1.53 7.32
C LYS A 15 -11.52 -1.46 8.73
N LYS A 16 -10.34 -2.05 8.95
CA LYS A 16 -9.62 -1.95 10.23
C LYS A 16 -8.97 -0.57 10.36
N VAL A 17 -8.31 -0.10 9.31
CA VAL A 17 -7.54 1.15 9.35
C VAL A 17 -8.38 2.42 9.16
N ARG A 18 -9.59 2.34 8.59
CA ARG A 18 -10.45 3.52 8.36
C ARG A 18 -10.86 4.28 9.64
N ASN A 19 -10.70 3.64 10.80
CA ASN A 19 -11.01 4.21 12.10
C ASN A 19 -9.77 4.83 12.79
N LEU A 20 -8.60 4.81 12.13
CA LEU A 20 -7.40 5.45 12.65
C LEU A 20 -7.57 6.98 12.73
N PRO A 21 -6.77 7.67 13.57
CA PRO A 21 -6.73 9.12 13.61
C PRO A 21 -6.53 9.75 12.23
N LEU A 22 -7.12 10.93 11.99
CA LEU A 22 -7.05 11.64 10.70
C LEU A 22 -5.62 11.79 10.12
N PRO A 23 -4.57 12.11 10.92
CA PRO A 23 -3.20 12.19 10.39
C PRO A 23 -2.73 10.87 9.76
N ASP A 24 -3.18 9.74 10.29
CA ASP A 24 -2.76 8.41 9.87
C ASP A 24 -3.43 8.04 8.56
N LEU A 25 -4.73 8.31 8.47
CA LEU A 25 -5.49 8.18 7.23
C LEU A 25 -4.89 9.05 6.13
N LYS A 26 -4.50 10.29 6.46
CA LYS A 26 -3.87 11.20 5.51
C LYS A 26 -2.57 10.62 4.95
N ALA A 27 -1.71 10.06 5.81
CA ALA A 27 -0.47 9.43 5.37
C ALA A 27 -0.73 8.25 4.40
N ILE A 28 -1.74 7.43 4.67
CA ILE A 28 -2.14 6.33 3.78
C ILE A 28 -2.60 6.87 2.41
N PHE A 29 -3.46 7.88 2.40
CA PHE A 29 -3.96 8.47 1.16
C PHE A 29 -2.88 9.21 0.37
N GLU A 30 -1.93 9.87 1.03
CA GLU A 30 -0.78 10.52 0.38
C GLU A 30 0.09 9.51 -0.37
N VAL A 31 0.37 8.35 0.24
CA VAL A 31 1.12 7.26 -0.40
C VAL A 31 0.35 6.72 -1.60
N ILE A 32 -0.95 6.40 -1.44
CA ILE A 32 -1.78 5.88 -2.54
C ILE A 32 -1.87 6.89 -3.69
N SER A 33 -2.07 8.18 -3.39
CA SER A 33 -2.17 9.23 -4.42
C SER A 33 -0.85 9.43 -5.17
N THR A 34 0.30 9.34 -4.47
CA THR A 34 1.62 9.39 -5.10
C THR A 34 1.80 8.24 -6.10
N LEU A 35 1.48 7.02 -5.66
CA LEU A 35 1.55 5.82 -6.51
C LEU A 35 0.56 5.89 -7.69
N GLU A 36 -0.66 6.35 -7.46
CA GLU A 36 -1.69 6.52 -8.50
C GLU A 36 -1.26 7.51 -9.59
N LYS A 37 -0.48 8.52 -9.23
CA LYS A 37 0.11 9.47 -10.20
C LYS A 37 1.31 8.88 -10.96
N GLY A 38 1.74 7.66 -10.64
CA GLY A 38 2.94 7.05 -11.20
C GLY A 38 4.24 7.71 -10.68
N LEU A 39 4.17 8.42 -9.56
CA LEU A 39 5.32 9.07 -8.95
C LEU A 39 6.04 8.10 -8.02
N THR A 40 7.36 8.28 -7.90
CA THR A 40 8.18 7.51 -6.98
C THR A 40 7.93 7.94 -5.54
N LEU A 41 7.84 6.97 -4.63
CA LEU A 41 7.75 7.24 -3.20
C LEU A 41 9.08 7.76 -2.65
N ASP A 42 8.99 8.66 -1.67
CA ASP A 42 10.17 9.09 -0.91
C ASP A 42 10.86 7.90 -0.22
N LYS A 43 12.19 7.95 -0.11
CA LYS A 43 13.01 6.90 0.51
C LYS A 43 12.56 6.53 1.94
N LYS A 44 11.95 7.47 2.67
CA LYS A 44 11.42 7.23 4.03
C LYS A 44 10.37 6.11 4.08
N TYR A 45 9.65 5.88 2.97
CA TYR A 45 8.65 4.83 2.87
C TYR A 45 9.26 3.44 2.64
N LYS A 46 10.59 3.32 2.51
CA LYS A 46 11.31 2.05 2.38
C LYS A 46 10.70 1.11 1.33
N ASP A 47 10.28 1.68 0.20
CA ASP A 47 9.64 0.93 -0.88
C ASP A 47 10.62 -0.09 -1.49
N HIS A 48 10.23 -1.36 -1.53
CA HIS A 48 11.06 -2.45 -2.03
C HIS A 48 10.23 -3.59 -2.63
N GLU A 49 10.85 -4.41 -3.49
CA GLU A 49 10.20 -5.58 -4.07
C GLU A 49 10.15 -6.72 -3.06
N LEU A 50 9.01 -7.41 -3.01
CA LEU A 50 8.83 -8.62 -2.23
C LEU A 50 9.27 -9.86 -3.02
N SER A 51 9.63 -10.91 -2.29
CA SER A 51 10.05 -12.21 -2.83
C SER A 51 9.04 -13.33 -2.56
N GLY A 52 9.30 -14.52 -3.11
CA GLY A 52 8.47 -15.72 -2.87
C GLY A 52 7.06 -15.59 -3.42
N ASN A 53 6.04 -15.92 -2.62
CA ASN A 53 4.62 -15.84 -3.02
C ASN A 53 4.18 -14.42 -3.39
N TRP A 54 4.92 -13.40 -2.94
CA TRP A 54 4.69 -11.99 -3.24
C TRP A 54 5.62 -11.47 -4.35
N ALA A 55 6.26 -12.34 -5.12
CA ALA A 55 7.07 -11.92 -6.25
C ALA A 55 6.30 -10.97 -7.19
N LYS A 56 6.97 -9.89 -7.61
CA LYS A 56 6.40 -8.78 -8.41
C LYS A 56 5.42 -7.87 -7.66
N PHE A 57 5.18 -8.09 -6.37
CA PHE A 57 4.58 -7.07 -5.52
C PHE A 57 5.69 -6.24 -4.86
N ARG A 58 5.30 -5.06 -4.44
CA ARG A 58 6.13 -4.13 -3.67
C ARG A 58 5.49 -3.91 -2.31
N GLU A 59 6.33 -3.62 -1.33
CA GLU A 59 5.92 -3.21 0.00
C GLU A 59 6.53 -1.85 0.33
N CYS A 60 5.74 -0.98 0.94
CA CYS A 60 6.25 0.23 1.56
C CYS A 60 5.70 0.44 2.99
N HIS A 61 6.50 1.06 3.83
CA HIS A 61 6.18 1.45 5.21
C HIS A 61 5.56 2.85 5.23
N ILE A 62 4.25 2.94 5.43
CA ILE A 62 3.54 4.20 5.66
C ILE A 62 3.87 4.73 7.08
N LYS A 63 4.05 3.81 8.02
CA LYS A 63 4.53 4.03 9.39
C LYS A 63 5.45 2.86 9.80
N PRO A 64 6.14 2.92 10.96
CA PRO A 64 7.04 1.84 11.38
C PRO A 64 6.43 0.43 11.25
N ASP A 65 5.15 0.26 11.64
CA ASP A 65 4.41 -1.01 11.56
C ASP A 65 3.09 -0.85 10.79
N GLN A 66 3.05 -0.01 9.75
CA GLN A 66 1.91 0.08 8.83
C GLN A 66 2.41 -0.04 7.40
N LEU A 67 2.11 -1.17 6.77
CA LEU A 67 2.62 -1.59 5.48
C LEU A 67 1.51 -1.55 4.43
N LEU A 68 1.86 -1.13 3.22
CA LEU A 68 1.04 -1.29 2.03
C LEU A 68 1.75 -2.25 1.08
N ILE A 69 1.07 -3.34 0.74
CA ILE A 69 1.51 -4.24 -0.34
C ILE A 69 0.73 -3.86 -1.60
N TYR A 70 1.45 -3.56 -2.66
CA TYR A 70 0.87 -3.12 -3.92
C TYR A 70 1.61 -3.69 -5.13
N LYS A 71 1.03 -3.54 -6.31
CA LYS A 71 1.64 -3.88 -7.59
C LYS A 71 1.23 -2.85 -8.64
N ILE A 72 2.17 -2.46 -9.48
CA ILE A 72 1.90 -1.60 -10.63
C ILE A 72 2.09 -2.45 -11.89
N ASN A 73 1.08 -2.49 -12.75
CA ASN A 73 1.15 -3.13 -14.07
C ASN A 73 0.60 -2.19 -15.12
N SER A 74 1.35 -1.89 -16.17
CA SER A 74 0.93 -1.06 -17.30
C SER A 74 0.24 0.25 -16.88
N ASP A 75 -1.09 0.24 -16.75
CA ASP A 75 -1.97 1.35 -16.42
C ASP A 75 -2.74 1.17 -15.10
N GLU A 76 -2.47 0.12 -14.31
CA GLU A 76 -3.19 -0.24 -13.08
C GLU A 76 -2.28 -0.22 -11.84
N LEU A 77 -2.78 0.40 -10.75
CA LEU A 77 -2.26 0.26 -9.39
C LEU A 77 -3.15 -0.71 -8.61
N GLN A 78 -2.65 -1.92 -8.40
CA GLN A 78 -3.32 -2.92 -7.59
C GLN A 78 -2.89 -2.79 -6.12
N LEU A 79 -3.83 -2.39 -5.25
CA LEU A 79 -3.66 -2.39 -3.80
C LEU A 79 -4.04 -3.77 -3.24
N ALA A 80 -3.04 -4.50 -2.75
CA ALA A 80 -3.16 -5.92 -2.42
C ALA A 80 -3.51 -6.15 -0.94
N ARG A 81 -2.78 -5.52 -0.02
CA ARG A 81 -2.97 -5.64 1.43
C ARG A 81 -2.57 -4.34 2.13
N LEU A 82 -3.13 -4.11 3.32
CA LEU A 82 -2.79 -2.98 4.18
C LEU A 82 -2.85 -3.43 5.64
N GLY A 83 -1.77 -3.30 6.41
CA GLY A 83 -1.78 -3.82 7.77
C GLY A 83 -0.47 -3.68 8.49
N THR A 84 -0.40 -4.23 9.71
CA THR A 84 0.87 -4.42 10.43
C THR A 84 1.66 -5.56 9.81
N HIS A 85 2.95 -5.70 10.16
CA HIS A 85 3.74 -6.83 9.67
C HIS A 85 3.08 -8.18 10.01
N SER A 86 2.54 -8.30 11.23
CA SER A 86 1.85 -9.52 11.73
C SER A 86 0.50 -9.80 11.05
N ASP A 87 -0.17 -8.78 10.49
CA ASP A 87 -1.40 -9.00 9.71
C ASP A 87 -1.09 -9.57 8.31
N LEU A 88 0.11 -9.31 7.79
CA LEU A 88 0.45 -9.52 6.39
C LEU A 88 1.33 -10.76 6.14
N PHE A 89 2.16 -11.12 7.12
CA PHE A 89 3.08 -12.26 7.10
C PHE A 89 2.98 -13.06 8.41
#